data_AF-A0A2A2IG18-F1
#
_entry.id   AF-A0A2A2IG18-F1
#
_cell.length_a   1.000
_cell.length_b   1.000
_cell.length_c   1.000
_cell.angle_alpha   90.00
_cell.angle_beta   90.00
_cell.angle_gamma   90.00
#
_symmetry.space_group_name_H-M   'P 1'
#
loop_
_entity.id
_entity.type
_entity.pdbx_description
1 polymer ?
#
loop_
_entity_poly.entity_id
_entity_poly.type
_entity_poly.pdbx_seq_one_letter_code
_entity_poly.pdbx_strand_id
1 'polypeptide(L)' 'MENKTLKEKFIEEMKVASIPKLITVAVKLPSGAIETITNTEDTVTKALYYTDKYDEEFRLKHNTDVQIVGYMIV' A
#
# COMPACT_ATOMS: atom_id res chain seq x y z
N MET A 1 7.58 -4.80 -22.39
CA MET A 1 6.72 -4.18 -21.36
C MET A 1 7.48 -4.29 -20.06
N GLU A 2 7.92 -3.18 -19.48
CA GLU A 2 8.45 -3.20 -18.11
C GLU A 2 7.36 -3.68 -17.15
N ASN A 3 7.75 -4.53 -16.21
CA ASN A 3 6.84 -5.10 -15.23
C ASN A 3 6.66 -4.05 -14.12
N LYS A 4 5.46 -3.46 -14.01
CA LYS A 4 5.17 -2.43 -13.00
C LYS A 4 5.42 -2.94 -11.59
N THR A 5 5.98 -2.10 -10.72
CA THR A 5 6.13 -2.39 -9.28
C THR A 5 4.77 -2.49 -8.60
N LEU A 6 4.74 -3.05 -7.39
CA LEU A 6 3.50 -3.12 -6.61
C LEU A 6 2.95 -1.72 -6.27
N LYS A 7 3.84 -0.77 -5.96
CA LYS A 7 3.47 0.63 -5.68
C LYS A 7 2.89 1.32 -6.91
N GLU A 8 3.48 1.12 -8.08
CA GLU A 8 2.96 1.70 -9.32
C GLU A 8 1.55 1.22 -9.63
N LYS A 9 1.29 -0.08 -9.45
CA LYS A 9 -0.06 -0.66 -9.60
C LYS A 9 -1.05 -0.05 -8.61
N PHE A 10 -0.65 0.09 -7.34
CA PHE A 10 -1.49 0.72 -6.32
C PHE A 10 -1.87 2.17 -6.69
N ILE A 11 -0.89 2.96 -7.11
CA ILE A 11 -1.11 4.37 -7.49
C ILE A 11 -2.04 4.47 -8.71
N GLU A 12 -1.90 3.58 -9.68
CA GLU A 12 -2.76 3.54 -10.87
C GLU A 12 -4.20 3.16 -10.50
N GLU A 13 -4.40 2.11 -9.72
CA GLU A 13 -5.73 1.71 -9.25
C GLU A 13 -6.40 2.80 -8.42
N MET A 14 -5.64 3.50 -7.56
CA MET A 14 -6.16 4.65 -6.80
C MET A 14 -6.55 5.85 -7.67
N LYS A 15 -5.98 6.00 -8.87
CA LYS A 15 -6.39 7.04 -9.83
C LYS A 15 -7.68 6.67 -10.59
N VAL A 16 -7.91 5.37 -10.80
CA VAL A 16 -9.08 4.84 -11.52
C VAL A 16 -10.27 4.66 -10.58
N ALA A 17 -10.02 4.25 -9.33
CA ALA A 17 -11.02 4.12 -8.31
C ALA A 17 -11.54 5.51 -7.90
N SER A 18 -12.82 5.77 -8.10
CA SER A 18 -13.54 6.76 -7.28
C SER A 18 -13.28 6.44 -5.80
N ILE A 19 -13.16 7.46 -4.94
CA ILE A 19 -12.87 7.36 -3.48
C ILE A 19 -13.13 5.95 -2.92
N PRO A 20 -12.07 5.16 -2.62
CA PRO A 20 -12.26 3.77 -2.20
C PRO A 20 -13.12 3.68 -0.96
N LYS A 21 -13.98 2.68 -0.89
CA LYS A 21 -14.73 2.38 0.34
C LYS A 21 -13.85 1.63 1.33
N LEU A 22 -12.87 0.88 0.84
CA LEU A 22 -11.96 0.11 1.66
C LEU A 22 -10.57 -0.02 1.02
N ILE A 23 -9.53 0.06 1.85
CA ILE A 23 -8.15 -0.25 1.48
C ILE A 23 -7.60 -1.25 2.48
N THR A 24 -7.23 -2.43 2.01
CA THR A 24 -6.49 -3.42 2.79
C THR A 24 -5.06 -3.50 2.28
N VAL A 25 -4.07 -3.48 3.18
CA VAL A 25 -2.67 -3.73 2.85
C VAL A 25 -2.14 -4.92 3.66
N ALA A 26 -1.36 -5.78 3.03
CA ALA A 26 -0.59 -6.83 3.68
C ALA A 26 0.83 -6.32 3.94
N VAL A 27 1.23 -6.26 5.21
CA VAL A 27 2.49 -5.69 5.68
C VAL A 27 3.35 -6.80 6.25
N LYS A 28 4.51 -7.02 5.64
CA LYS A 28 5.59 -7.84 6.19
C LYS A 28 6.36 -7.03 7.22
N LEU A 29 6.47 -7.56 8.44
CA LEU A 29 7.25 -7.00 9.54
C LEU A 29 8.70 -7.50 9.52
N PRO A 30 9.62 -6.90 10.31
CA PRO A 30 11.01 -7.35 10.40
C PRO A 30 11.17 -8.81 10.85
N SER A 31 10.20 -9.32 11.63
CA SER A 31 10.14 -10.73 12.05
C SER A 31 9.84 -11.70 10.91
N GLY A 32 9.43 -11.20 9.74
CA GLY A 32 8.93 -12.00 8.62
C GLY A 32 7.43 -12.31 8.69
N ALA A 33 6.75 -11.99 9.80
CA ALA A 33 5.29 -12.11 9.89
C ALA A 33 4.61 -11.17 8.90
N ILE A 34 3.47 -11.59 8.34
CA ILE A 34 2.64 -10.77 7.45
C ILE A 34 1.32 -10.50 8.15
N GLU A 35 1.01 -9.22 8.34
CA GLU A 35 -0.23 -8.76 8.96
C GLU A 35 -1.05 -7.95 7.95
N THR A 36 -2.37 -8.00 8.04
CA THR A 36 -3.25 -7.20 7.18
C THR A 36 -3.85 -6.04 7.95
N ILE A 37 -3.77 -4.84 7.39
CA ILE A 37 -4.39 -3.63 7.93
C ILE A 37 -5.51 -3.22 6.98
N THR A 38 -6.74 -3.16 7.48
CA THR A 38 -7.92 -2.75 6.71
C THR A 38 -8.39 -1.38 7.18
N ASN A 39 -8.51 -0.43 6.24
CA ASN A 39 -9.05 0.90 6.49
C ASN A 39 -10.38 1.02 5.77
N THR A 40 -11.45 1.33 6.51
CA THR A 40 -12.83 1.54 6.00
C THR A 40 -13.26 3.01 6.07
N GLU A 41 -12.47 3.84 6.74
CA GLU A 41 -12.71 5.26 6.92
C GLU A 41 -11.47 6.03 6.49
N ASP A 42 -11.67 7.26 6.01
CA ASP A 42 -10.61 8.17 5.56
C ASP A 42 -9.61 7.52 4.59
N THR A 43 -10.14 6.70 3.67
CA THR A 43 -9.37 5.87 2.73
C THR A 43 -8.48 6.70 1.81
N VAL A 44 -8.89 7.92 1.46
CA VAL A 44 -8.08 8.86 0.67
C VAL A 44 -6.80 9.22 1.42
N THR A 45 -6.91 9.63 2.68
CA THR A 45 -5.74 9.98 3.50
C THR A 45 -4.83 8.77 3.71
N LYS A 46 -5.41 7.57 3.86
CA LYS A 46 -4.64 6.33 3.97
C LYS A 46 -3.90 5.99 2.69
N ALA A 47 -4.52 6.15 1.52
CA ALA A 47 -3.83 5.95 0.24
C ALA A 47 -2.67 6.93 0.05
N LEU A 48 -2.86 8.20 0.42
CA LEU A 48 -1.80 9.22 0.40
C LEU A 48 -0.67 8.85 1.36
N TYR A 49 -1.01 8.37 2.55
CA TYR A 49 -0.02 7.89 3.53
C TYR A 49 0.82 6.74 2.96
N TYR A 50 0.20 5.72 2.37
CA TYR A 50 0.94 4.59 1.78
C TYR A 50 1.83 5.04 0.61
N THR A 51 1.35 5.99 -0.20
CA THR A 51 2.11 6.52 -1.33
C THR A 51 3.31 7.39 -0.88
N ASP A 52 3.14 8.18 0.18
CA ASP A 52 4.17 9.09 0.70
C ASP A 52 5.17 8.39 1.62
N LYS A 53 4.72 7.55 2.55
CA LYS A 53 5.59 6.98 3.60
C LYS A 53 6.37 5.76 3.15
N TYR A 54 5.97 5.12 2.05
CA TYR A 54 6.68 3.97 1.51
C TYR A 54 7.47 4.36 0.25
N ASP A 55 8.63 3.75 0.06
CA ASP A 55 9.50 3.93 -1.11
C ASP A 55 8.96 3.18 -2.34
N GLU A 56 9.75 3.14 -3.42
CA GLU A 56 9.35 2.53 -4.70
C GLU A 56 9.21 1.01 -4.65
N GLU A 57 9.84 0.34 -3.66
CA GLU A 57 9.66 -1.09 -3.38
C GLU A 57 8.55 -1.36 -2.37
N PHE A 58 7.80 -0.32 -2.00
CA PHE A 58 6.78 -0.38 -0.96
C PHE A 58 7.35 -0.75 0.42
N ARG A 59 8.56 -0.30 0.73
CA ARG A 59 9.16 -0.38 2.07
C ARG A 59 8.99 0.94 2.80
N LEU A 60 8.75 0.89 4.11
CA LEU A 60 8.57 2.09 4.91
C LEU A 60 9.87 2.91 4.94
N LYS A 61 9.84 4.18 4.51
CA LYS A 61 11.04 5.01 4.32
C LYS A 61 11.93 5.13 5.55
N HIS A 62 11.33 5.11 6.74
CA HIS A 62 12.05 5.23 8.02
C HIS A 62 12.42 3.87 8.64
N ASN A 63 11.94 2.75 8.08
CA ASN A 63 12.28 1.40 8.49
C ASN A 63 12.04 0.42 7.34
N THR A 64 13.07 0.18 6.53
CA THR A 64 12.97 -0.58 5.28
C THR A 64 12.71 -2.08 5.47
N ASP A 65 12.78 -2.59 6.71
CA ASP A 65 12.40 -3.96 7.07
C ASP A 65 10.88 -4.15 7.14
N VAL A 66 10.10 -3.06 7.17
CA VAL A 66 8.65 -3.07 7.04
C VAL A 66 8.27 -2.87 5.58
N GLN A 67 7.54 -3.80 4.98
CA GLN A 67 7.19 -3.76 3.56
C GLN A 67 5.73 -4.10 3.30
N ILE A 68 5.04 -3.30 2.49
CA ILE A 68 3.75 -3.68 1.92
C ILE A 68 4.01 -4.68 0.78
N VAL A 69 3.49 -5.89 0.94
CA VAL A 69 3.70 -7.01 0.00
C VAL A 69 2.45 -7.36 -0.81
N GLY A 70 1.33 -6.70 -0.51
CA GLY A 70 0.09 -6.85 -1.26
C GLY A 70 -0.95 -5.83 -0.79
N TYR A 71 -1.99 -5.62 -1.60
CA TYR A 71 -3.12 -4.77 -1.24
C TYR A 71 -4.41 -5.24 -1.92
N MET A 72 -5.53 -4.71 -1.45
CA MET A 72 -6.84 -4.82 -2.07
C MET A 72 -7.57 -3.48 -1.89
N ILE A 73 -8.13 -2.96 -3.00
CA ILE A 73 -8.92 -1.73 -3.04
C ILE A 73 -10.34 -2.12 -3.46
N VAL A 74 -11.35 -1.60 -2.75
CA VAL A 74 -12.79 -1.83 -3.00
C VAL A 74 -13.55 -0.52 -3.01
#